data_AF-A0A519RSJ7-F1
#
_entry.id   AF-A0A519RSJ7-F1
#
_cell.length_a   1.000
_cell.length_b   1.000
_cell.length_c   1.000
_cell.angle_alpha   90.00
_cell.angle_beta   90.00
_cell.angle_gamma   90.00
#
_symmetry.space_group_name_H-M   'P 1'
#
loop_
_entity.id
_entity.type
_entity.pdbx_description
1 polymer ?
#
loop_
_entity_poly.entity_id
_entity_poly.type
_entity_poly.pdbx_seq_one_letter_code
_entity_poly.pdbx_strand_id
1 'polypeptide(L)'
;IVSDYVVGPSLGQQAIDSGLASFVIAFAVILAFMALYYNKAGWVANIALVINLFFIMGVLAAFGAVLTLPGIAGIVLTIGLSVDANILIFERVREELALGKNTATAIKEGFKHAMSSIIDSNVTLLILGIILGIFGTGPVRGFAVTLCVGVVTSFFAAVLISRVIFDSMLNRKANISFDNSVTRNAFKNIAFNFVGRRKIYYTISAVIIALGVVFYVKNGGLHLGVDFKGGRTFMVTFDKPMNTEDVAKKLVTNFDGEEALVKTAGADNALKITTPFHINDQDPNADKTVENALRKGLGELGTKYEIESSQKVTPTIASDIIYGAYGAILFSCVVMFIYILVRFRKWQYGLGAVIALFHDVALVLSFYTILDGVLPFPLEIGQDFIAAILTVMGYTMTETVVVFDRIRERLAEKGKEDVYGEERDTLINFALNSTLSRTILTSLTVFFVLIVIFIFGGDSIRGFIFALLIGRIIGTYSSLCISTPIVIDLSKN
;
A
#
# COMPACT_ATOMS: atom_id res chain seq x y z
N ILE A 1 5.91 -17.59 -27.16
CA ILE A 1 5.15 -16.86 -26.12
C ILE A 1 5.97 -16.94 -24.85
N VAL A 2 6.39 -15.81 -24.28
CA VAL A 2 7.42 -15.75 -23.22
C VAL A 2 6.83 -15.78 -21.80
N SER A 3 5.58 -15.33 -21.68
CA SER A 3 4.66 -15.53 -20.55
C SER A 3 3.24 -15.64 -21.09
N ASP A 4 2.40 -16.48 -20.49
CA ASP A 4 1.00 -16.64 -20.90
C ASP A 4 0.07 -16.64 -19.67
N TYR A 5 -1.11 -16.03 -19.82
CA TYR A 5 -2.15 -15.95 -18.79
C TYR A 5 -3.48 -16.25 -19.47
N VAL A 6 -4.04 -17.43 -19.19
CA VAL A 6 -5.37 -17.83 -19.66
C VAL A 6 -6.31 -17.77 -18.48
N VAL A 7 -7.38 -16.98 -18.58
CA VAL A 7 -8.40 -16.84 -17.53
C VAL A 7 -9.77 -17.17 -18.11
N GLY A 8 -10.50 -18.05 -17.43
CA GLY A 8 -11.88 -18.40 -17.77
C GLY A 8 -12.81 -17.18 -17.67
N PRO A 9 -13.77 -17.01 -18.61
CA PRO A 9 -14.68 -15.87 -18.60
C PRO A 9 -15.50 -15.71 -17.30
N SER A 10 -15.90 -16.82 -16.68
CA SER A 10 -16.63 -16.84 -15.40
C SER A 10 -15.79 -16.28 -14.25
N LEU A 11 -14.54 -16.73 -14.11
CA LEU A 11 -13.60 -16.26 -13.10
C LEU A 11 -13.29 -14.76 -13.29
N GLY A 12 -13.12 -14.33 -14.54
CA GLY A 12 -12.95 -12.91 -14.88
C GLY A 12 -14.14 -12.06 -14.44
N GLN A 13 -15.37 -12.50 -14.73
CA GLN A 13 -16.58 -11.78 -14.32
C GLN A 13 -16.72 -11.71 -12.79
N GLN A 14 -16.53 -12.83 -12.10
CA GLN A 14 -16.60 -12.87 -10.64
C GLN A 14 -15.57 -11.94 -9.98
N ALA A 15 -14.36 -11.87 -10.54
CA ALA A 15 -13.32 -10.98 -10.06
C ALA A 15 -13.67 -9.50 -10.29
N ILE A 16 -14.30 -9.16 -11.42
CA ILE A 16 -14.83 -7.82 -11.69
C ILE A 16 -15.95 -7.47 -10.70
N ASP A 17 -16.91 -8.37 -10.49
CA ASP A 17 -18.05 -8.13 -9.61
C ASP A 17 -17.60 -7.94 -8.16
N SER A 18 -16.68 -8.78 -7.68
CA SER A 18 -16.09 -8.67 -6.34
C SER A 18 -15.25 -7.40 -6.20
N GLY A 19 -14.46 -7.07 -7.23
CA GLY A 19 -13.70 -5.83 -7.30
C GLY A 19 -14.59 -4.59 -7.22
N LEU A 20 -15.67 -4.55 -8.01
CA LEU A 20 -16.64 -3.46 -8.02
C LEU A 20 -17.42 -3.35 -6.70
N ALA A 21 -17.83 -4.48 -6.13
CA ALA A 21 -18.51 -4.50 -4.83
C ALA A 21 -17.60 -3.95 -3.72
N SER A 22 -16.35 -4.42 -3.65
CA SER A 22 -15.36 -3.92 -2.69
C SER A 22 -15.10 -2.42 -2.87
N PHE A 23 -15.05 -1.94 -4.12
CA PHE A 23 -14.94 -0.53 -4.46
C PHE A 23 -16.11 0.28 -3.92
N VAL A 24 -17.36 -0.12 -4.18
CA VAL A 24 -18.56 0.61 -3.75
C VAL A 24 -18.63 0.68 -2.22
N ILE A 25 -18.34 -0.44 -1.55
CA ILE A 25 -18.33 -0.49 -0.08
C ILE A 25 -17.23 0.42 0.47
N ALA A 26 -16.01 0.35 -0.07
CA ALA A 26 -14.88 1.16 0.40
C ALA A 26 -15.16 2.65 0.20
N PHE A 27 -15.74 3.01 -0.94
CA PHE A 27 -16.17 4.37 -1.25
C PHE A 27 -17.22 4.87 -0.25
N ALA A 28 -18.24 4.08 0.03
CA ALA A 28 -19.28 4.43 1.01
C ALA A 28 -18.70 4.60 2.42
N VAL A 29 -17.77 3.73 2.83
CA VAL A 29 -17.10 3.81 4.14
C VAL A 29 -16.32 5.13 4.29
N ILE A 30 -15.59 5.56 3.25
CA ILE A 30 -14.86 6.84 3.28
C ILE A 30 -15.83 8.02 3.33
N LEU A 31 -16.88 8.01 2.50
CA LEU A 31 -17.88 9.08 2.51
C LEU A 31 -18.52 9.24 3.89
N ALA A 32 -18.86 8.12 4.53
CA ALA A 32 -19.39 8.08 5.89
C ALA A 32 -18.36 8.61 6.89
N PHE A 33 -17.12 8.11 6.84
CA PHE A 33 -16.05 8.56 7.73
C PHE A 33 -15.82 10.08 7.64
N MET A 34 -15.70 10.63 6.43
CA MET A 34 -15.45 12.05 6.23
C MET A 34 -16.63 12.91 6.71
N ALA A 35 -17.86 12.53 6.38
CA ALA A 35 -19.07 13.23 6.82
C ALA A 35 -19.21 13.22 8.35
N LEU A 36 -18.96 12.08 8.99
CA LEU A 36 -19.05 11.94 10.43
C LEU A 36 -17.91 12.67 11.15
N TYR A 37 -16.67 12.56 10.68
CA TYR A 37 -15.51 13.10 11.39
C TYR A 37 -15.37 14.63 11.26
N TYR A 38 -15.61 15.16 10.06
CA TYR A 38 -15.42 16.58 9.72
C TYR A 38 -16.73 17.36 9.52
N ASN A 39 -17.90 16.75 9.73
CA ASN A 39 -19.18 17.44 9.67
C ASN A 39 -19.39 18.14 8.30
N LYS A 40 -19.64 19.46 8.26
CA LYS A 40 -19.88 20.19 7.01
C LYS A 40 -18.67 20.22 6.09
N ALA A 41 -17.46 20.38 6.63
CA ALA A 41 -16.23 20.27 5.84
C ALA A 41 -16.06 18.85 5.25
N GLY A 42 -16.55 17.82 5.97
CA GLY A 42 -16.60 16.45 5.48
C GLY A 42 -17.41 16.29 4.20
N TRP A 43 -18.57 16.94 4.12
CA TRP A 43 -19.38 16.95 2.89
C TRP A 43 -18.68 17.67 1.72
N VAL A 44 -17.91 18.72 1.99
CA VAL A 44 -17.08 19.38 0.97
C VAL A 44 -16.03 18.43 0.41
N ALA A 45 -15.36 17.67 1.28
CA ALA A 45 -14.42 16.63 0.84
C ALA A 45 -15.11 15.51 0.05
N ASN A 46 -16.31 15.09 0.46
CA ASN A 46 -17.09 14.08 -0.26
C ASN A 46 -17.46 14.52 -1.68
N ILE A 47 -17.86 15.78 -1.87
CA ILE A 47 -18.13 16.33 -3.20
C ILE A 47 -16.85 16.33 -4.05
N ALA A 48 -15.72 16.76 -3.47
CA ALA A 48 -14.44 16.73 -4.16
C ALA A 48 -14.02 15.29 -4.53
N LEU A 49 -14.27 14.32 -3.64
CA LEU A 49 -13.97 12.90 -3.87
C LEU A 49 -14.80 12.30 -5.02
N VAL A 50 -16.10 12.60 -5.08
CA VAL A 50 -16.97 12.16 -6.19
C VAL A 50 -16.50 12.75 -7.52
N ILE A 51 -16.16 14.04 -7.54
CA ILE A 51 -15.62 14.69 -8.74
C ILE A 51 -14.26 14.10 -9.12
N ASN A 52 -13.41 13.77 -8.13
CA ASN A 52 -12.14 13.11 -8.38
C ASN A 52 -12.31 11.74 -9.04
N LEU A 53 -13.26 10.92 -8.55
CA LEU A 53 -13.57 9.64 -9.16
C LEU A 53 -13.97 9.80 -10.64
N PHE A 54 -14.78 10.81 -10.95
CA PHE A 54 -15.12 11.14 -12.34
C PHE A 54 -13.87 11.47 -13.18
N PHE A 55 -12.92 12.26 -12.65
CA PHE A 55 -11.67 12.55 -13.35
C PHE A 55 -10.80 11.32 -13.55
N ILE A 56 -10.65 10.46 -12.54
CA ILE A 56 -9.88 9.21 -12.65
C ILE A 56 -10.45 8.36 -13.79
N MET A 57 -11.76 8.12 -13.80
CA MET A 57 -12.41 7.31 -14.84
C MET A 57 -12.31 7.97 -16.21
N GLY A 58 -12.49 9.29 -16.30
CA GLY A 58 -12.37 10.03 -17.55
C GLY A 58 -10.96 9.97 -18.15
N VAL A 59 -9.92 10.10 -17.32
CA VAL A 59 -8.53 10.01 -17.76
C VAL A 59 -8.19 8.58 -18.20
N LEU A 60 -8.57 7.57 -17.42
CA LEU A 60 -8.31 6.17 -17.78
C LEU A 60 -9.01 5.78 -19.09
N ALA A 61 -10.26 6.22 -19.29
CA ALA A 61 -10.99 6.02 -20.53
C ALA A 61 -10.32 6.74 -21.72
N ALA A 62 -9.88 7.99 -21.53
CA ALA A 62 -9.23 8.78 -22.59
C ALA A 62 -7.91 8.16 -23.08
N PHE A 63 -7.14 7.55 -22.19
CA PHE A 63 -5.89 6.87 -22.54
C PHE A 63 -6.07 5.40 -22.97
N GLY A 64 -7.31 4.88 -22.99
CA GLY A 64 -7.57 3.47 -23.29
C GLY A 64 -6.90 2.52 -22.28
N ALA A 65 -6.75 2.96 -21.03
CA ALA A 65 -6.09 2.17 -19.99
C ALA A 65 -6.94 0.94 -19.65
N VAL A 66 -6.32 -0.24 -19.70
CA VAL A 66 -7.00 -1.50 -19.38
C VAL A 66 -7.22 -1.61 -17.87
N LEU A 67 -8.47 -1.82 -17.46
CA LEU A 67 -8.83 -2.01 -16.07
C LEU A 67 -8.60 -3.47 -15.66
N THR A 68 -7.40 -3.75 -15.16
CA THR A 68 -7.04 -5.07 -14.60
C THR A 68 -7.49 -5.20 -13.16
N LEU A 69 -7.50 -6.41 -12.59
CA LEU A 69 -7.85 -6.62 -11.17
C LEU A 69 -6.92 -5.82 -10.22
N PRO A 70 -5.58 -5.79 -10.41
CA PRO A 70 -4.73 -4.86 -9.67
C PRO A 70 -5.00 -3.39 -10.00
N GLY A 71 -5.41 -3.08 -11.24
CA GLY A 71 -5.86 -1.74 -11.62
C GLY A 71 -7.05 -1.25 -10.79
N ILE A 72 -8.06 -2.11 -10.59
CA ILE A 72 -9.20 -1.84 -9.70
C ILE A 72 -8.72 -1.59 -8.27
N ALA A 73 -7.84 -2.46 -7.74
CA ALA A 73 -7.25 -2.25 -6.41
C ALA A 73 -6.52 -0.88 -6.32
N GLY A 74 -5.82 -0.47 -7.38
CA GLY A 74 -5.18 0.84 -7.49
C GLY A 74 -6.17 2.02 -7.47
N ILE A 75 -7.32 1.89 -8.12
CA ILE A 75 -8.40 2.89 -8.04
C ILE A 75 -8.95 2.96 -6.63
N VAL A 76 -9.29 1.82 -6.03
CA VAL A 76 -9.86 1.79 -4.68
C VAL A 76 -8.88 2.40 -3.67
N LEU A 77 -7.60 2.04 -3.77
CA LEU A 77 -6.52 2.59 -2.96
C LEU A 77 -6.34 4.09 -3.13
N THR A 78 -6.40 4.55 -4.38
CA THR A 78 -6.34 5.98 -4.72
C THR A 78 -7.45 6.76 -4.02
N ILE A 79 -8.66 6.21 -3.89
CA ILE A 79 -9.76 6.89 -3.17
C ILE A 79 -9.40 7.09 -1.69
N GLY A 80 -8.80 6.07 -1.06
CA GLY A 80 -8.28 6.18 0.31
C GLY A 80 -7.27 7.32 0.48
N LEU A 81 -6.41 7.52 -0.53
CA LEU A 81 -5.43 8.60 -0.60
C LEU A 81 -6.05 9.94 -1.03
N SER A 82 -7.17 9.93 -1.73
CA SER A 82 -7.74 11.14 -2.32
C SER A 82 -8.27 12.13 -1.28
N VAL A 83 -8.64 11.63 -0.11
CA VAL A 83 -9.09 12.45 1.02
C VAL A 83 -7.94 12.92 1.91
N ASP A 84 -6.70 12.46 1.67
CA ASP A 84 -5.51 12.79 2.46
C ASP A 84 -5.25 14.30 2.48
N ALA A 85 -5.23 14.92 1.29
CA ALA A 85 -5.08 16.38 1.15
C ALA A 85 -6.21 17.15 1.85
N ASN A 86 -7.45 16.65 1.81
CA ASN A 86 -8.55 17.26 2.55
C ASN A 86 -8.35 17.18 4.06
N ILE A 87 -7.92 16.03 4.58
CA ILE A 87 -7.59 15.84 6.00
C ILE A 87 -6.48 16.81 6.43
N LEU A 88 -5.40 16.92 5.65
CA LEU A 88 -4.29 17.85 5.89
C LEU A 88 -4.76 19.30 5.98
N ILE A 89 -5.61 19.73 5.05
CA ILE A 89 -6.19 21.08 5.06
C ILE A 89 -7.07 21.26 6.30
N PHE A 90 -7.97 20.32 6.59
CA PHE A 90 -8.95 20.46 7.67
C PHE A 90 -8.31 20.48 9.05
N GLU A 91 -7.31 19.64 9.28
CA GLU A 91 -6.55 19.67 10.54
C GLU A 91 -5.80 20.99 10.67
N ARG A 92 -5.21 21.53 9.60
CA ARG A 92 -4.58 22.86 9.66
C ARG A 92 -5.59 23.96 9.92
N VAL A 93 -6.78 23.92 9.30
CA VAL A 93 -7.86 24.88 9.60
C VAL A 93 -8.28 24.77 11.07
N ARG A 94 -8.39 23.57 11.63
CA ARG A 94 -8.70 23.35 13.05
C ARG A 94 -7.63 23.92 13.97
N GLU A 95 -6.34 23.81 13.61
CA GLU A 95 -5.23 24.46 14.32
C GLU A 95 -5.40 25.99 14.32
N GLU A 96 -5.67 26.58 13.14
CA GLU A 96 -5.85 28.04 13.01
C GLU A 96 -7.09 28.56 13.76
N LEU A 97 -8.19 27.80 13.77
CA LEU A 97 -9.39 28.11 14.55
C LEU A 97 -9.12 28.04 16.06
N ALA A 98 -8.30 27.09 16.51
CA ALA A 98 -7.91 26.98 17.91
C ALA A 98 -7.05 28.16 18.39
N LEU A 99 -6.36 28.85 17.47
CA LEU A 99 -5.68 30.12 17.73
C LEU A 99 -6.63 31.33 17.79
N GLY A 100 -7.94 31.12 17.70
CA GLY A 100 -8.95 32.17 17.81
C GLY A 100 -9.20 32.96 16.51
N LYS A 101 -8.67 32.50 15.38
CA LYS A 101 -8.92 33.14 14.07
C LYS A 101 -10.36 32.91 13.63
N ASN A 102 -10.94 33.87 12.90
CA ASN A 102 -12.25 33.69 12.29
C ASN A 102 -12.21 32.64 11.16
N THR A 103 -13.36 32.04 10.81
CA THR A 103 -13.46 30.93 9.85
C THR A 103 -12.86 31.25 8.48
N ALA A 104 -13.09 32.45 7.94
CA ALA A 104 -12.56 32.82 6.62
C ALA A 104 -11.02 32.89 6.63
N THR A 105 -10.44 33.48 7.67
CA THR A 105 -8.99 33.60 7.83
C THR A 105 -8.36 32.24 8.11
N ALA A 106 -9.01 31.42 8.95
CA ALA A 106 -8.54 30.08 9.26
C ALA A 106 -8.54 29.16 8.03
N ILE A 107 -9.56 29.25 7.17
CA ILE A 107 -9.59 28.52 5.88
C ILE A 107 -8.42 28.98 5.00
N LYS A 108 -8.27 30.29 4.80
CA LYS A 108 -7.21 30.85 3.94
C LYS A 108 -5.81 30.42 4.39
N GLU A 109 -5.49 30.59 5.68
CA GLU A 109 -4.19 30.20 6.23
C GLU A 109 -4.04 28.67 6.26
N GLY A 110 -5.12 27.92 6.50
CA GLY A 110 -5.13 26.47 6.45
C GLY A 110 -4.68 25.91 5.11
N PHE A 111 -5.27 26.39 4.01
CA PHE A 111 -4.86 26.01 2.65
C PHE A 111 -3.41 26.41 2.35
N LYS A 112 -2.99 27.61 2.78
CA LYS A 112 -1.64 28.13 2.53
C LYS A 112 -0.57 27.30 3.24
N HIS A 113 -0.77 27.00 4.52
CA HIS A 113 0.20 26.25 5.32
C HIS A 113 0.20 24.75 5.00
N ALA A 114 -0.95 24.17 4.66
CA ALA A 114 -1.02 22.76 4.29
C ALA A 114 -0.40 22.47 2.90
N MET A 115 -0.38 23.44 1.98
CA MET A 115 0.06 23.25 0.59
C MET A 115 1.45 22.62 0.46
N SER A 116 2.41 23.08 1.28
CA SER A 116 3.79 22.57 1.28
C SER A 116 3.82 21.06 1.52
N SER A 117 3.16 20.61 2.58
CA SER A 117 3.07 19.20 2.96
C SER A 117 2.27 18.36 1.95
N ILE A 118 1.23 18.92 1.32
CA ILE A 118 0.41 18.23 0.31
C ILE A 118 1.18 18.03 -0.99
N ILE A 119 1.91 19.05 -1.45
CA ILE A 119 2.75 18.93 -2.65
C ILE A 119 3.81 17.87 -2.40
N ASP A 120 4.45 17.94 -1.24
CA ASP A 120 5.52 17.01 -0.90
C ASP A 120 5.03 15.55 -0.85
N SER A 121 3.91 15.26 -0.17
CA SER A 121 3.36 13.90 -0.12
C SER A 121 2.99 13.39 -1.53
N ASN A 122 2.32 14.20 -2.35
CA ASN A 122 1.95 13.79 -3.71
C ASN A 122 3.18 13.60 -4.62
N VAL A 123 4.22 14.43 -4.50
CA VAL A 123 5.47 14.23 -5.25
C VAL A 123 6.11 12.88 -4.89
N THR A 124 6.14 12.51 -3.61
CA THR A 124 6.69 11.20 -3.21
C THR A 124 5.89 10.03 -3.78
N LEU A 125 4.54 10.13 -3.80
CA LEU A 125 3.69 9.11 -4.41
C LEU A 125 3.86 9.04 -5.92
N LEU A 126 4.00 10.18 -6.60
CA LEU A 126 4.25 10.22 -8.05
C LEU A 126 5.61 9.62 -8.41
N ILE A 127 6.67 9.92 -7.66
CA ILE A 127 7.98 9.33 -7.86
C ILE A 127 7.86 7.79 -7.85
N LEU A 128 7.18 7.24 -6.84
CA LEU A 128 7.03 5.79 -6.73
C LEU A 128 6.09 5.19 -7.77
N GLY A 129 4.98 5.86 -8.10
CA GLY A 129 4.10 5.45 -9.19
C GLY A 129 4.85 5.41 -10.54
N ILE A 130 5.73 6.37 -10.80
CA ILE A 130 6.57 6.40 -12.00
C ILE A 130 7.58 5.24 -11.98
N ILE A 131 8.25 5.00 -10.86
CA ILE A 131 9.20 3.88 -10.73
C ILE A 131 8.47 2.54 -10.93
N LEU A 132 7.29 2.37 -10.32
CA LEU A 132 6.43 1.22 -10.54
C LEU A 132 6.01 1.07 -12.01
N GLY A 133 5.74 2.18 -12.71
CA GLY A 133 5.38 2.15 -14.12
C GLY A 133 6.53 1.80 -15.06
N ILE A 134 7.78 2.09 -14.66
CA ILE A 134 9.00 1.80 -15.43
C ILE A 134 9.46 0.35 -15.18
N PHE A 135 9.52 -0.08 -13.92
CA PHE A 135 10.05 -1.38 -13.53
C PHE A 135 8.98 -2.47 -13.37
N GLY A 136 7.72 -2.09 -13.21
CA GLY A 136 6.61 -3.04 -13.12
C GLY A 136 6.22 -3.61 -14.48
N THR A 137 5.95 -4.91 -14.53
CA THR A 137 5.49 -5.62 -15.72
C THR A 137 3.99 -5.92 -15.67
N GLY A 138 3.38 -6.26 -16.80
CA GLY A 138 2.02 -6.79 -16.88
C GLY A 138 0.97 -6.06 -16.01
N PRO A 139 0.32 -6.75 -15.04
CA PRO A 139 -0.72 -6.15 -14.19
C PRO A 139 -0.24 -5.03 -13.25
N VAL A 140 1.02 -5.06 -12.78
CA VAL A 140 1.58 -4.04 -11.88
C VAL A 140 1.72 -2.69 -12.58
N ARG A 141 2.01 -2.70 -13.88
CA ARG A 141 2.04 -1.46 -14.68
C ARG A 141 0.67 -0.78 -14.74
N GLY A 142 -0.41 -1.56 -14.82
CA GLY A 142 -1.78 -1.05 -14.75
C GLY A 142 -2.08 -0.36 -13.42
N PHE A 143 -1.68 -0.99 -12.31
CA PHE A 143 -1.74 -0.38 -10.97
C PHE A 143 -0.94 0.93 -10.87
N ALA A 144 0.27 0.97 -11.45
CA ALA A 144 1.10 2.16 -11.43
C ALA A 144 0.45 3.35 -12.17
N VAL A 145 -0.18 3.09 -13.32
CA VAL A 145 -0.88 4.11 -14.11
C VAL A 145 -2.09 4.65 -13.34
N THR A 146 -2.91 3.78 -12.75
CA THR A 146 -4.08 4.21 -11.97
C THR A 146 -3.67 5.02 -10.74
N LEU A 147 -2.58 4.63 -10.06
CA LEU A 147 -2.01 5.39 -8.95
C LEU A 147 -1.54 6.78 -9.38
N CYS A 148 -0.74 6.89 -10.46
CA CYS A 148 -0.25 8.17 -10.96
C CYS A 148 -1.38 9.13 -11.34
N VAL A 149 -2.35 8.65 -12.12
CA VAL A 149 -3.54 9.42 -12.50
C VAL A 149 -4.27 9.88 -11.24
N GLY A 150 -4.49 8.94 -10.32
CA GLY A 150 -5.13 9.16 -9.04
C GLY A 150 -4.51 10.26 -8.19
N VAL A 151 -3.18 10.26 -8.05
CA VAL A 151 -2.44 11.25 -7.29
C VAL A 151 -2.60 12.65 -7.91
N VAL A 152 -2.48 12.77 -9.24
CA VAL A 152 -2.64 14.07 -9.93
C VAL A 152 -4.06 14.60 -9.80
N THR A 153 -5.07 13.77 -10.10
CA THR A 153 -6.47 14.20 -10.08
C THR A 153 -6.95 14.49 -8.66
N SER A 154 -6.50 13.70 -7.67
CA SER A 154 -6.87 13.92 -6.27
C SER A 154 -6.26 15.19 -5.70
N PHE A 155 -4.99 15.50 -6.01
CA PHE A 155 -4.37 16.76 -5.66
C PHE A 155 -5.18 17.94 -6.20
N PHE A 156 -5.54 17.87 -7.49
CA PHE A 156 -6.37 18.90 -8.13
C PHE A 156 -7.74 19.03 -7.44
N ALA A 157 -8.44 17.92 -7.21
CA ALA A 157 -9.78 17.92 -6.62
C ALA A 157 -9.78 18.44 -5.17
N ALA A 158 -8.90 17.91 -4.32
CA ALA A 158 -8.84 18.28 -2.91
C ALA A 158 -8.42 19.74 -2.70
N VAL A 159 -7.53 20.28 -3.55
CA VAL A 159 -7.07 21.66 -3.43
C VAL A 159 -8.03 22.63 -4.13
N LEU A 160 -8.32 22.44 -5.41
CA LEU A 160 -9.09 23.42 -6.18
C LEU A 160 -10.58 23.34 -5.88
N ILE A 161 -11.17 22.14 -5.99
CA ILE A 161 -12.63 21.99 -5.89
C ILE A 161 -13.09 22.30 -4.47
N SER A 162 -12.40 21.77 -3.45
CA SER A 162 -12.74 22.11 -2.07
C SER A 162 -12.60 23.61 -1.78
N ARG A 163 -11.57 24.28 -2.31
CA ARG A 163 -11.40 25.73 -2.15
C ARG A 163 -12.54 26.53 -2.76
N VAL A 164 -12.94 26.21 -3.99
CA VAL A 164 -14.08 26.85 -4.67
C VAL A 164 -15.36 26.68 -3.85
N ILE A 165 -15.59 25.49 -3.30
CA ILE A 165 -16.77 25.22 -2.46
C ILE A 165 -16.71 26.04 -1.17
N PHE A 166 -15.58 26.07 -0.46
CA PHE A 166 -15.45 26.88 0.76
C PHE A 166 -15.64 28.38 0.49
N ASP A 167 -15.02 28.92 -0.56
CA ASP A 167 -15.17 30.34 -0.92
C ASP A 167 -16.65 30.66 -1.23
N SER A 168 -17.35 29.78 -1.95
CA SER A 168 -18.79 29.90 -2.20
C SER A 168 -19.63 29.85 -0.92
N MET A 169 -19.32 28.94 0.01
CA MET A 169 -19.99 28.85 1.31
C MET A 169 -19.77 30.10 2.17
N LEU A 170 -18.55 30.63 2.18
CA LEU A 170 -18.21 31.87 2.90
C LEU A 170 -18.95 33.08 2.32
N ASN A 171 -19.03 33.20 0.99
CA ASN A 171 -19.78 34.26 0.32
C ASN A 171 -21.28 34.22 0.65
N ARG A 172 -21.84 33.01 0.83
CA ARG A 172 -23.22 32.80 1.27
C ARG A 172 -23.43 32.94 2.79
N LYS A 173 -22.39 33.33 3.55
CA LYS A 173 -22.40 33.42 5.03
C LYS A 173 -22.82 32.11 5.70
N ALA A 174 -22.54 30.96 5.07
CA ALA A 174 -22.86 29.67 5.66
C ALA A 174 -21.97 29.43 6.89
N ASN A 175 -22.55 28.81 7.93
CA ASN A 175 -21.77 28.35 9.07
C ASN A 175 -21.02 27.06 8.67
N ILE A 176 -19.68 27.12 8.60
CA ILE A 176 -18.80 26.01 8.20
C ILE A 176 -18.19 25.42 9.47
N SER A 177 -18.59 24.21 9.82
CA SER A 177 -17.98 23.43 10.90
C SER A 177 -16.94 22.47 10.34
N PHE A 178 -15.80 22.39 11.03
CA PHE A 178 -14.72 21.44 10.73
C PHE A 178 -14.69 20.28 11.71
N ASP A 179 -15.45 20.33 12.81
CA ASP A 179 -15.47 19.31 13.86
C ASP A 179 -16.89 19.07 14.40
N ASN A 180 -16.98 18.12 15.33
CA ASN A 180 -18.15 17.89 16.16
C ASN A 180 -17.73 17.73 17.64
N SER A 181 -18.69 17.59 18.56
CA SER A 181 -18.42 17.46 20.00
C SER A 181 -17.53 16.27 20.36
N VAL A 182 -17.55 15.20 19.56
CA VAL A 182 -16.76 13.98 19.76
C VAL A 182 -15.36 14.13 19.17
N THR A 183 -15.23 14.75 17.99
CA THR A 183 -13.98 14.81 17.22
C THR A 183 -13.11 16.03 17.50
N ARG A 184 -13.66 17.09 18.10
CA ARG A 184 -12.95 18.35 18.37
C ARG A 184 -11.65 18.17 19.16
N ASN A 185 -11.62 17.22 20.08
CA ASN A 185 -10.49 16.94 20.97
C ASN A 185 -9.83 15.57 20.71
N ALA A 186 -10.23 14.87 19.65
CA ALA A 186 -9.63 13.59 19.29
C ALA A 186 -8.12 13.77 19.09
N PHE A 187 -7.31 12.93 19.75
CA PHE A 187 -5.85 12.91 19.69
C PHE A 187 -5.10 14.21 20.08
N LYS A 188 -5.78 15.29 20.49
CA LYS A 188 -5.13 16.58 20.83
C LYS A 188 -4.42 16.60 22.19
N ASN A 189 -4.85 15.76 23.14
CA ASN A 189 -4.31 15.72 24.50
C ASN A 189 -3.35 14.54 24.73
N ILE A 190 -2.77 14.01 23.65
CA ILE A 190 -1.79 12.93 23.74
C ILE A 190 -0.41 13.57 23.89
N ALA A 191 0.25 13.29 25.01
CA ALA A 191 1.62 13.71 25.30
C ALA A 191 2.52 12.46 25.31
N PHE A 192 2.70 11.86 24.14
CA PHE A 192 3.51 10.65 24.02
C PHE A 192 4.99 11.01 23.84
N ASN A 193 5.87 10.32 24.57
CA ASN A 193 7.32 10.52 24.47
C ASN A 193 7.90 9.60 23.40
N PHE A 194 7.80 10.01 22.14
CA PHE A 194 8.39 9.31 20.99
C PHE A 194 9.92 9.33 21.07
N VAL A 195 10.51 10.51 21.30
CA VAL A 195 11.98 10.67 21.21
C VAL A 195 12.71 9.93 22.33
N GLY A 196 12.21 10.03 23.57
CA GLY A 196 12.84 9.41 24.74
C GLY A 196 12.70 7.89 24.79
N ARG A 197 11.68 7.33 24.12
CA ARG A 197 11.42 5.88 24.08
C ARG A 197 12.00 5.18 22.85
N ARG A 198 12.79 5.86 22.02
CA ARG A 198 13.34 5.31 20.76
C ARG A 198 14.02 3.94 20.88
N LYS A 199 14.74 3.68 21.98
CA LYS A 199 15.38 2.38 22.24
C LYS A 199 14.37 1.23 22.32
N ILE A 200 13.18 1.49 22.86
CA ILE A 200 12.10 0.49 22.95
C ILE A 200 11.61 0.14 21.54
N TYR A 201 11.40 1.15 20.69
CA TYR A 201 10.95 0.94 19.30
C TYR A 201 11.98 0.15 18.49
N TYR A 202 13.25 0.50 18.59
CA TYR A 202 14.33 -0.26 17.95
C TYR A 202 14.37 -1.71 18.43
N THR A 203 14.18 -1.93 19.74
CA THR A 203 14.18 -3.28 20.31
C THR A 203 13.00 -4.10 19.80
N ILE A 204 11.78 -3.54 19.81
CA ILE A 204 10.57 -4.22 19.31
C ILE A 204 10.75 -4.61 17.84
N SER A 205 11.17 -3.66 17.01
CA SER A 205 11.41 -3.91 15.60
C SER A 205 12.51 -4.96 15.37
N ALA A 206 13.62 -4.88 16.09
CA ALA A 206 14.71 -5.84 15.97
C ALA A 206 14.28 -7.25 16.38
N VAL A 207 13.45 -7.39 17.43
CA VAL A 207 12.90 -8.68 17.86
C VAL A 207 11.98 -9.27 16.80
N ILE A 208 11.07 -8.47 16.22
CA ILE A 208 10.18 -8.96 15.15
C ILE A 208 10.99 -9.39 13.93
N ILE A 209 11.99 -8.61 13.53
CA ILE A 209 12.88 -8.95 12.40
C ILE A 209 13.66 -10.23 12.70
N ALA A 210 14.21 -10.38 13.91
CA ALA A 210 14.92 -11.58 14.31
C ALA A 210 14.01 -12.83 14.30
N LEU A 211 12.77 -12.70 14.80
CA LEU A 211 11.78 -13.77 14.70
C LEU A 211 11.43 -14.10 13.25
N GLY A 212 11.29 -13.09 12.39
CA GLY A 212 11.12 -13.27 10.95
C GLY A 212 12.24 -14.08 10.32
N VAL A 213 13.50 -13.80 10.67
CA VAL A 213 14.66 -14.58 10.21
C VAL A 213 14.62 -16.02 10.72
N VAL A 214 14.22 -16.25 11.97
CA VAL A 214 14.06 -17.61 12.52
C VAL A 214 13.01 -18.40 11.74
N PHE A 215 11.85 -17.80 11.46
CA PHE A 215 10.79 -18.44 10.67
C PHE A 215 11.17 -18.60 9.20
N TYR A 216 11.92 -17.66 8.62
CA TYR A 216 12.50 -17.81 7.27
C TYR A 216 13.35 -19.08 7.17
N VAL A 217 14.25 -19.31 8.13
CA VAL A 217 15.09 -20.53 8.15
C VAL A 217 14.23 -21.77 8.39
N LYS A 218 13.27 -21.72 9.32
CA LYS A 218 12.38 -22.84 9.66
C LYS A 218 11.50 -23.27 8.47
N ASN A 219 11.03 -22.32 7.68
CA ASN A 219 10.15 -22.57 6.54
C ASN A 219 10.93 -22.94 5.26
N GLY A 220 12.27 -22.99 5.31
CA GLY A 220 13.09 -23.27 4.13
C GLY A 220 13.19 -22.10 3.14
N GLY A 221 12.93 -20.88 3.61
CA GLY A 221 13.02 -19.64 2.84
C GLY A 221 11.68 -18.92 2.66
N LEU A 222 11.62 -18.00 1.69
CA LEU A 222 10.40 -17.33 1.29
C LEU A 222 9.63 -18.20 0.29
N HIS A 223 8.31 -18.27 0.43
CA HIS A 223 7.44 -18.89 -0.57
C HIS A 223 7.32 -17.99 -1.80
N LEU A 224 8.30 -18.09 -2.69
CA LEU A 224 8.31 -17.39 -3.97
C LEU A 224 7.33 -18.04 -4.96
N GLY A 225 6.56 -17.19 -5.63
CA GLY A 225 5.65 -17.59 -6.69
C GLY A 225 6.33 -17.92 -8.02
N VAL A 226 5.53 -18.35 -8.99
CA VAL A 226 6.02 -18.64 -10.36
C VAL A 226 6.65 -17.44 -11.03
N ASP A 227 6.26 -16.22 -10.65
CA ASP A 227 6.85 -14.99 -11.17
C ASP A 227 8.36 -14.89 -10.87
N PHE A 228 8.87 -15.59 -9.85
CA PHE A 228 10.28 -15.57 -9.46
C PHE A 228 10.97 -16.93 -9.61
N LYS A 229 10.26 -18.04 -9.44
CA LYS A 229 10.82 -19.40 -9.66
C LYS A 229 10.76 -19.82 -11.11
N GLY A 230 9.87 -19.22 -11.91
CA GLY A 230 9.41 -19.76 -13.18
C GLY A 230 8.59 -21.05 -12.99
N GLY A 231 7.93 -21.50 -14.05
CA GLY A 231 7.10 -22.70 -14.06
C GLY A 231 5.68 -22.40 -14.53
N ARG A 232 4.74 -23.24 -14.12
CA ARG A 232 3.32 -23.14 -14.48
C ARG A 232 2.44 -23.18 -13.24
N THR A 233 1.45 -22.30 -13.21
CA THR A 233 0.43 -22.26 -12.18
C THR A 233 -0.94 -22.50 -12.81
N PHE A 234 -1.78 -23.27 -12.14
CA PHE A 234 -3.15 -23.57 -12.55
C PHE A 234 -4.09 -23.28 -11.38
N MET A 235 -5.16 -22.51 -11.60
CA MET A 235 -6.30 -22.48 -10.67
C MET A 235 -7.26 -23.58 -11.06
N VAL A 236 -7.56 -24.46 -10.11
CA VAL A 236 -8.44 -25.59 -10.31
C VAL A 236 -9.50 -25.61 -9.23
N THR A 237 -10.76 -25.57 -9.65
CA THR A 237 -11.91 -25.68 -8.74
C THR A 237 -12.51 -27.08 -8.85
N PHE A 238 -12.77 -27.69 -7.71
CA PHE A 238 -13.36 -29.01 -7.55
C PHE A 238 -14.82 -28.90 -7.09
N ASP A 239 -15.61 -29.95 -7.35
CA ASP A 239 -17.00 -30.01 -6.90
C ASP A 239 -17.17 -30.23 -5.38
N LYS A 240 -16.08 -30.58 -4.68
CA LYS A 240 -16.03 -30.82 -3.22
C LYS A 240 -14.73 -30.29 -2.61
N PRO A 241 -14.67 -30.07 -1.29
CA PRO A 241 -13.45 -29.72 -0.59
C PRO A 241 -12.34 -30.76 -0.81
N MET A 242 -11.11 -30.28 -1.05
CA MET A 242 -9.97 -31.13 -1.36
C MET A 242 -8.83 -30.89 -0.37
N ASN A 243 -8.19 -31.98 0.07
CA ASN A 243 -6.97 -31.90 0.86
C ASN A 243 -5.78 -31.60 -0.06
N THR A 244 -5.06 -30.51 0.22
CA THR A 244 -3.95 -30.04 -0.61
C THR A 244 -2.79 -31.02 -0.68
N GLU A 245 -2.46 -31.70 0.43
CA GLU A 245 -1.38 -32.69 0.48
C GLU A 245 -1.70 -33.94 -0.34
N ASP A 246 -2.96 -34.38 -0.29
CA ASP A 246 -3.39 -35.55 -1.06
C ASP A 246 -3.34 -35.26 -2.57
N VAL A 247 -3.78 -34.07 -2.97
CA VAL A 247 -3.67 -33.61 -4.37
C VAL A 247 -2.20 -33.50 -4.77
N ALA A 248 -1.34 -32.89 -3.94
CA ALA A 248 0.09 -32.78 -4.23
C ALA A 248 0.74 -34.15 -4.43
N LYS A 249 0.50 -35.10 -3.52
CA LYS A 249 1.04 -36.48 -3.60
C LYS A 249 0.62 -37.19 -4.89
N LYS A 250 -0.62 -36.99 -5.36
CA LYS A 250 -1.10 -37.60 -6.62
C LYS A 250 -0.49 -36.97 -7.87
N LEU A 251 -0.17 -35.68 -7.80
CA LEU A 251 0.46 -34.96 -8.90
C LEU A 251 1.93 -35.32 -9.06
N VAL A 252 2.68 -35.56 -7.98
CA VAL A 252 4.11 -35.94 -8.02
C VAL A 252 4.36 -37.10 -8.98
N THR A 253 3.55 -38.15 -8.92
CA THR A 253 3.70 -39.34 -9.78
C THR A 253 3.51 -39.02 -11.27
N ASN A 254 2.68 -38.01 -11.57
CA ASN A 254 2.39 -37.60 -12.95
C ASN A 254 3.32 -36.49 -13.45
N PHE A 255 4.09 -35.84 -12.57
CA PHE A 255 5.13 -34.86 -12.87
C PHE A 255 6.54 -35.45 -12.76
N ASP A 256 6.70 -36.75 -13.06
CA ASP A 256 7.98 -37.48 -13.04
C ASP A 256 8.78 -37.33 -11.72
N GLY A 257 8.08 -37.23 -10.60
CA GLY A 257 8.69 -37.07 -9.27
C GLY A 257 8.96 -35.62 -8.86
N GLU A 258 8.67 -34.64 -9.72
CA GLU A 258 8.74 -33.22 -9.34
C GLU A 258 7.56 -32.83 -8.44
N GLU A 259 7.87 -32.17 -7.33
CA GLU A 259 6.85 -31.70 -6.38
C GLU A 259 6.09 -30.49 -6.91
N ALA A 260 4.76 -30.62 -6.94
CA ALA A 260 3.87 -29.50 -7.16
C ALA A 260 3.45 -28.88 -5.83
N LEU A 261 3.51 -27.56 -5.75
CA LEU A 261 3.01 -26.79 -4.62
C LEU A 261 1.51 -26.58 -4.79
N VAL A 262 0.72 -27.19 -3.91
CA VAL A 262 -0.75 -27.11 -3.92
C VAL A 262 -1.21 -26.35 -2.70
N LYS A 263 -1.95 -25.26 -2.91
CA LYS A 263 -2.51 -24.43 -1.83
C LYS A 263 -3.97 -24.11 -2.10
N THR A 264 -4.76 -23.97 -1.05
CA THR A 264 -6.14 -23.47 -1.16
C THR A 264 -6.15 -22.03 -1.66
N ALA A 265 -7.04 -21.72 -2.59
CA ALA A 265 -7.23 -20.42 -3.22
C ALA A 265 -8.65 -19.91 -2.91
N GLY A 266 -8.89 -19.56 -1.65
CA GLY A 266 -10.20 -19.13 -1.18
C GLY A 266 -10.96 -20.22 -0.45
N ALA A 267 -11.93 -20.84 -1.13
CA ALA A 267 -12.69 -21.95 -0.58
C ALA A 267 -11.89 -23.27 -0.64
N ASP A 268 -12.19 -24.21 0.26
CA ASP A 268 -11.48 -25.49 0.40
C ASP A 268 -11.56 -26.40 -0.85
N ASN A 269 -12.40 -26.04 -1.82
CA ASN A 269 -12.55 -26.73 -3.10
C ASN A 269 -11.85 -26.01 -4.26
N ALA A 270 -11.25 -24.83 -4.05
CA ALA A 270 -10.50 -24.10 -5.07
C ALA A 270 -9.00 -24.19 -4.72
N LEU A 271 -8.20 -24.79 -5.61
CA LEU A 271 -6.78 -25.01 -5.38
C LEU A 271 -5.92 -24.28 -6.42
N LYS A 272 -4.86 -23.63 -5.92
CA LYS A 272 -3.74 -23.13 -6.69
C LYS A 272 -2.66 -24.20 -6.76
N ILE A 273 -2.38 -24.70 -7.96
CA ILE A 273 -1.37 -25.73 -8.22
C ILE A 273 -0.22 -25.09 -8.98
N THR A 274 0.99 -25.16 -8.44
CA THR A 274 2.20 -24.60 -9.04
C THR A 274 3.25 -25.68 -9.23
N THR A 275 3.79 -25.82 -10.44
CA THR A 275 4.75 -26.87 -10.77
C THR A 275 5.93 -26.34 -11.61
N PRO A 276 7.17 -26.77 -11.30
CA PRO A 276 8.34 -26.55 -12.15
C PRO A 276 8.44 -27.58 -13.30
N PHE A 277 7.50 -28.53 -13.42
CA PHE A 277 7.56 -29.59 -14.40
C PHE A 277 7.70 -29.06 -15.83
N HIS A 278 8.72 -29.53 -16.55
CA HIS A 278 9.13 -29.04 -17.88
C HIS A 278 9.33 -27.52 -17.97
N ILE A 279 9.86 -26.88 -16.92
CA ILE A 279 10.15 -25.43 -16.93
C ILE A 279 11.22 -25.02 -17.95
N ASN A 280 12.25 -25.86 -18.12
CA ASN A 280 13.37 -25.62 -19.03
C ASN A 280 13.16 -26.26 -20.41
N ASP A 281 12.03 -26.92 -20.63
CA ASP A 281 11.74 -27.59 -21.89
C ASP A 281 11.36 -26.56 -22.97
N GLN A 282 12.11 -26.57 -24.06
CA GLN A 282 11.88 -25.69 -25.21
C GLN A 282 10.94 -26.32 -26.26
N ASP A 283 10.46 -27.55 -26.05
CA ASP A 283 9.48 -28.19 -26.93
C ASP A 283 8.20 -27.34 -27.00
N PRO A 284 7.73 -26.95 -28.19
CA PRO A 284 6.43 -26.28 -28.37
C PRO A 284 5.24 -27.02 -27.75
N ASN A 285 5.36 -28.34 -27.52
CA ASN A 285 4.33 -29.18 -26.90
C ASN A 285 4.50 -29.34 -25.38
N ALA A 286 5.57 -28.82 -24.77
CA ALA A 286 5.81 -28.93 -23.33
C ALA A 286 4.59 -28.46 -22.50
N ASP A 287 3.90 -27.40 -22.95
CA ASP A 287 2.71 -26.90 -22.27
C ASP A 287 1.57 -27.92 -22.27
N LYS A 288 1.35 -28.61 -23.40
CA LYS A 288 0.37 -29.70 -23.49
C LYS A 288 0.80 -30.90 -22.66
N THR A 289 2.08 -31.22 -22.62
CA THR A 289 2.62 -32.31 -21.78
C THR A 289 2.31 -32.07 -20.31
N VAL A 290 2.60 -30.86 -19.81
CA VAL A 290 2.32 -30.50 -18.41
C VAL A 290 0.82 -30.48 -18.13
N GLU A 291 0.01 -29.89 -19.02
CA GLU A 291 -1.44 -29.86 -18.85
C GLU A 291 -2.05 -31.28 -18.87
N ASN A 292 -1.57 -32.17 -19.75
CA ASN A 292 -2.01 -33.56 -19.79
C ASN A 292 -1.61 -34.33 -18.53
N ALA A 293 -0.38 -34.13 -18.04
CA ALA A 293 0.08 -34.70 -16.78
C ALA A 293 -0.77 -34.23 -15.60
N LEU A 294 -1.06 -32.92 -15.53
CA LEU A 294 -1.96 -32.34 -14.55
C LEU A 294 -3.35 -32.98 -14.64
N ARG A 295 -3.96 -32.99 -15.83
CA ARG A 295 -5.31 -33.55 -16.04
C ARG A 295 -5.40 -35.02 -15.68
N LYS A 296 -4.34 -35.79 -15.95
CA LYS A 296 -4.23 -37.21 -15.59
C LYS A 296 -4.18 -37.37 -14.07
N GLY A 297 -3.29 -36.66 -13.38
CA GLY A 297 -3.20 -36.72 -11.92
C GLY A 297 -4.45 -36.22 -11.20
N LEU A 298 -5.10 -35.18 -11.72
CA LEU A 298 -6.38 -34.71 -11.22
C LEU A 298 -7.52 -35.72 -11.47
N GLY A 299 -7.50 -36.41 -12.62
CA GLY A 299 -8.47 -37.46 -12.95
C GLY A 299 -8.43 -38.65 -12.00
N GLU A 300 -7.25 -38.98 -11.46
CA GLU A 300 -7.07 -40.04 -10.46
C GLU A 300 -7.74 -39.73 -9.10
N LEU A 301 -8.12 -38.49 -8.85
CA LEU A 301 -8.84 -38.08 -7.62
C LEU A 301 -10.33 -38.45 -7.66
N GLY A 302 -10.86 -38.91 -8.80
CA GLY A 302 -12.24 -39.36 -8.94
C GLY A 302 -13.29 -38.28 -8.65
N THR A 303 -12.95 -37.02 -8.91
CA THR A 303 -13.72 -35.84 -8.53
C THR A 303 -13.82 -34.92 -9.74
N LYS A 304 -14.97 -34.26 -9.97
CA LYS A 304 -15.05 -33.31 -11.08
C LYS A 304 -14.25 -32.06 -10.74
N TYR A 305 -13.51 -31.57 -11.73
CA TYR A 305 -12.70 -30.38 -11.60
C TYR A 305 -12.80 -29.53 -12.87
N GLU A 306 -12.57 -28.24 -12.71
CA GLU A 306 -12.46 -27.27 -13.79
C GLU A 306 -11.15 -26.50 -13.61
N ILE A 307 -10.36 -26.40 -14.68
CA ILE A 307 -9.16 -25.56 -14.69
C ILE A 307 -9.61 -24.17 -15.12
N GLU A 308 -9.72 -23.27 -14.15
CA GLU A 308 -10.26 -21.92 -14.36
C GLU A 308 -9.23 -20.97 -15.00
N SER A 309 -7.96 -21.16 -14.68
CA SER A 309 -6.89 -20.38 -15.28
C SER A 309 -5.57 -21.13 -15.30
N SER A 310 -4.71 -20.73 -16.24
CA SER A 310 -3.32 -21.16 -16.30
C SER A 310 -2.39 -19.96 -16.51
N GLN A 311 -1.24 -20.01 -15.87
CA GLN A 311 -0.19 -19.02 -15.97
C GLN A 311 1.14 -19.73 -16.23
N LYS A 312 1.90 -19.24 -17.20
CA LYS A 312 3.27 -19.71 -17.50
C LYS A 312 4.26 -18.58 -17.36
N VAL A 313 5.32 -18.83 -16.61
CA VAL A 313 6.47 -17.92 -16.49
C VAL A 313 7.75 -18.69 -16.84
N THR A 314 8.50 -18.18 -17.81
CA THR A 314 9.78 -18.78 -18.20
C THR A 314 10.91 -18.35 -17.27
N PRO A 315 11.99 -19.13 -17.14
CA PRO A 315 13.14 -18.76 -16.29
C PRO A 315 13.73 -17.37 -16.62
N THR A 316 13.78 -17.00 -17.91
CA THR A 316 14.27 -15.68 -18.33
C THR A 316 13.40 -14.56 -17.78
N ILE A 317 12.08 -14.66 -17.93
CA ILE A 317 11.15 -13.65 -17.39
C ILE A 317 11.19 -13.61 -15.87
N ALA A 318 11.31 -14.77 -15.22
CA ALA A 318 11.44 -14.82 -13.77
C ALA A 318 12.70 -14.07 -13.30
N SER A 319 13.84 -14.27 -13.99
CA SER A 319 15.06 -13.53 -13.69
C SER A 319 14.93 -12.03 -13.93
N ASP A 320 14.26 -11.61 -15.01
CA ASP A 320 14.02 -10.20 -15.32
C ASP A 320 13.14 -9.54 -14.24
N ILE A 321 12.11 -10.25 -13.75
CA ILE A 321 11.25 -9.78 -12.65
C ILE A 321 12.06 -9.62 -11.36
N ILE A 322 12.93 -10.58 -11.02
CA ILE A 322 13.82 -10.48 -9.85
C ILE A 322 14.72 -9.24 -9.95
N TYR A 323 15.47 -9.09 -11.05
CA TYR A 323 16.39 -7.97 -11.21
C TYR A 323 15.65 -6.64 -11.30
N GLY A 324 14.49 -6.60 -11.96
CA GLY A 324 13.60 -5.45 -11.99
C GLY A 324 13.13 -5.06 -10.59
N ALA A 325 12.77 -6.01 -9.73
CA ALA A 325 12.37 -5.76 -8.35
C ALA A 325 13.49 -5.14 -7.52
N TYR A 326 14.69 -5.74 -7.54
CA TYR A 326 15.85 -5.20 -6.84
C TYR A 326 16.22 -3.82 -7.36
N GLY A 327 16.22 -3.65 -8.68
CA GLY A 327 16.45 -2.37 -9.34
C GLY A 327 15.45 -1.30 -8.90
N ALA A 328 14.15 -1.62 -8.88
CA ALA A 328 13.09 -0.70 -8.48
C ALA A 328 13.22 -0.26 -7.02
N ILE A 329 13.48 -1.18 -6.10
CA ILE A 329 13.63 -0.87 -4.66
C ILE A 329 14.87 0.00 -4.44
N LEU A 330 16.02 -0.40 -4.99
CA LEU A 330 17.27 0.34 -4.80
C LEU A 330 17.19 1.73 -5.44
N PHE A 331 16.68 1.80 -6.67
CA PHE A 331 16.48 3.07 -7.38
C PHE A 331 15.50 3.97 -6.64
N SER A 332 14.41 3.42 -6.09
CA SER A 332 13.48 4.17 -5.22
C SER A 332 14.19 4.75 -4.01
N CYS A 333 15.00 3.96 -3.29
CA CYS A 333 15.76 4.45 -2.14
C CYS A 333 16.69 5.62 -2.53
N VAL A 334 17.39 5.53 -3.67
CA VAL A 334 18.29 6.59 -4.15
C VAL A 334 17.52 7.84 -4.54
N VAL A 335 16.45 7.73 -5.34
CA VAL A 335 15.65 8.88 -5.76
C VAL A 335 14.98 9.55 -4.55
N MET A 336 14.45 8.75 -3.62
CA MET A 336 13.86 9.26 -2.39
C MET A 336 14.90 9.94 -1.50
N PHE A 337 16.10 9.38 -1.36
CA PHE A 337 17.20 10.03 -0.64
C PHE A 337 17.50 11.40 -1.24
N ILE A 338 17.66 11.48 -2.56
CA ILE A 338 17.98 12.73 -3.28
C ILE A 338 16.85 13.74 -3.10
N TYR A 339 15.59 13.33 -3.26
CA TYR A 339 14.43 14.19 -3.06
C TYR A 339 14.42 14.80 -1.66
N ILE A 340 14.57 13.97 -0.61
CA ILE A 340 14.60 14.43 0.78
C ILE A 340 15.81 15.31 1.06
N LEU A 341 16.98 14.95 0.54
CA LEU A 341 18.20 15.74 0.68
C LEU A 341 18.01 17.16 0.10
N VAL A 342 17.46 17.26 -1.12
CA VAL A 342 17.18 18.55 -1.76
C VAL A 342 16.09 19.33 -1.00
N ARG A 343 15.04 18.63 -0.56
CA ARG A 343 13.88 19.25 0.11
C ARG A 343 14.20 19.79 1.50
N PHE A 344 14.98 19.05 2.29
CA PHE A 344 15.28 19.36 3.69
C PHE A 344 16.68 19.93 3.91
N ARG A 345 17.55 19.91 2.88
CA ARG A 345 18.92 20.45 2.89
C ARG A 345 19.84 19.88 3.99
N LYS A 346 19.45 18.77 4.62
CA LYS A 346 20.20 18.06 5.68
C LYS A 346 20.15 16.57 5.37
N TRP A 347 21.32 15.95 5.17
CA TRP A 347 21.44 14.55 4.73
C TRP A 347 20.92 13.55 5.76
N GLN A 348 20.91 13.92 7.04
CA GLN A 348 20.40 13.08 8.14
C GLN A 348 18.92 12.73 7.92
N TYR A 349 18.11 13.67 7.41
CA TYR A 349 16.71 13.41 7.05
C TYR A 349 16.61 12.40 5.90
N GLY A 350 17.45 12.54 4.87
CA GLY A 350 17.50 11.60 3.76
C GLY A 350 17.88 10.19 4.21
N LEU A 351 18.95 10.07 4.99
CA LEU A 351 19.40 8.76 5.48
C LEU A 351 18.42 8.14 6.47
N GLY A 352 17.86 8.94 7.39
CA GLY A 352 16.86 8.47 8.35
C GLY A 352 15.59 7.94 7.67
N ALA A 353 15.15 8.59 6.60
CA ALA A 353 14.06 8.09 5.77
C ALA A 353 14.42 6.76 5.07
N VAL A 354 15.58 6.67 4.43
CA VAL A 354 15.98 5.42 3.73
C VAL A 354 16.14 4.24 4.69
N ILE A 355 16.72 4.45 5.87
CA ILE A 355 16.84 3.38 6.87
C ILE A 355 15.45 2.91 7.33
N ALA A 356 14.50 3.84 7.51
CA ALA A 356 13.12 3.50 7.81
C ALA A 356 12.47 2.68 6.69
N LEU A 357 12.75 2.97 5.41
CA LEU A 357 12.27 2.16 4.30
C LEU A 357 12.80 0.72 4.34
N PHE A 358 14.10 0.52 4.57
CA PHE A 358 14.65 -0.83 4.72
C PHE A 358 14.05 -1.57 5.91
N HIS A 359 13.88 -0.87 7.04
CA HIS A 359 13.21 -1.40 8.22
C HIS A 359 11.78 -1.86 7.91
N ASP A 360 11.02 -1.08 7.15
CA ASP A 360 9.62 -1.39 6.86
C ASP A 360 9.48 -2.60 5.94
N VAL A 361 10.33 -2.69 4.92
CA VAL A 361 10.41 -3.88 4.05
C VAL A 361 10.78 -5.12 4.86
N ALA A 362 11.77 -5.00 5.75
CA ALA A 362 12.18 -6.11 6.62
C ALA A 362 11.05 -6.57 7.55
N LEU A 363 10.27 -5.65 8.12
CA LEU A 363 9.12 -5.99 8.95
C LEU A 363 8.01 -6.66 8.14
N VAL A 364 7.66 -6.16 6.95
CA VAL A 364 6.64 -6.80 6.10
C VAL A 364 7.06 -8.23 5.75
N LEU A 365 8.32 -8.45 5.35
CA LEU A 365 8.87 -9.78 5.09
C LEU A 365 8.86 -10.69 6.35
N SER A 366 9.10 -10.11 7.52
CA SER A 366 9.05 -10.83 8.80
C SER A 366 7.63 -11.31 9.10
N PHE A 367 6.61 -10.47 8.89
CA PHE A 367 5.22 -10.91 9.04
C PHE A 367 4.84 -11.99 8.04
N TYR A 368 5.32 -11.90 6.79
CA TYR A 368 5.09 -12.93 5.79
C TYR A 368 5.64 -14.28 6.21
N THR A 369 6.87 -14.32 6.72
CA THR A 369 7.50 -15.58 7.17
C THR A 369 6.89 -16.13 8.46
N ILE A 370 6.55 -15.26 9.42
CA ILE A 370 5.96 -15.66 10.71
C ILE A 370 4.54 -16.21 10.53
N LEU A 371 3.74 -15.63 9.62
CA LEU A 371 2.32 -15.96 9.46
C LEU A 371 2.04 -16.93 8.31
N ASP A 372 3.07 -17.30 7.56
CA ASP A 372 2.96 -18.31 6.51
C ASP A 372 2.59 -19.68 7.10
N GLY A 373 1.56 -20.31 6.53
CA GLY A 373 0.95 -21.53 7.06
C GLY A 373 0.00 -21.34 8.25
N VAL A 374 -0.07 -20.15 8.85
CA VAL A 374 -1.02 -19.82 9.92
C VAL A 374 -2.32 -19.23 9.36
N LEU A 375 -2.21 -18.40 8.33
CA LEU A 375 -3.36 -17.75 7.70
C LEU A 375 -4.06 -18.68 6.70
N PRO A 376 -5.39 -18.54 6.51
CA PRO A 376 -6.18 -19.39 5.62
C PRO A 376 -6.00 -19.05 4.13
N PHE A 377 -4.94 -18.33 3.77
CA PHE A 377 -4.63 -17.94 2.39
C PHE A 377 -3.10 -17.92 2.20
N PRO A 378 -2.63 -18.15 0.96
CA PRO A 378 -1.20 -18.22 0.69
C PRO A 378 -0.53 -16.85 0.84
N LEU A 379 0.54 -16.80 1.64
CA LEU A 379 1.48 -15.67 1.69
C LEU A 379 2.62 -15.92 0.70
N GLU A 380 2.27 -15.92 -0.58
CA GLU A 380 3.22 -16.07 -1.68
C GLU A 380 3.81 -14.70 -2.06
N ILE A 381 5.11 -14.66 -2.31
CA ILE A 381 5.77 -13.49 -2.87
C ILE A 381 5.74 -13.64 -4.39
N GLY A 382 4.79 -12.94 -5.01
CA GLY A 382 4.66 -12.78 -6.46
C GLY A 382 5.03 -11.37 -6.92
N GLN A 383 4.79 -11.09 -8.19
CA GLN A 383 5.09 -9.78 -8.76
C GLN A 383 4.26 -8.66 -8.12
N ASP A 384 3.03 -8.97 -7.72
CA ASP A 384 2.12 -8.11 -6.96
C ASP A 384 2.72 -7.69 -5.61
N PHE A 385 3.46 -8.57 -4.93
CA PHE A 385 4.14 -8.24 -3.68
C PHE A 385 5.17 -7.12 -3.84
N ILE A 386 5.88 -7.06 -4.98
CA ILE A 386 6.81 -5.94 -5.27
C ILE A 386 6.04 -4.62 -5.31
N ALA A 387 4.88 -4.63 -5.98
CA ALA A 387 4.01 -3.46 -6.03
C ALA A 387 3.53 -3.06 -4.64
N ALA A 388 3.20 -4.03 -3.79
CA ALA A 388 2.83 -3.76 -2.41
C ALA A 388 3.98 -3.12 -1.63
N ILE A 389 5.19 -3.68 -1.71
CA ILE A 389 6.37 -3.14 -1.02
C ILE A 389 6.67 -1.70 -1.44
N LEU A 390 6.71 -1.41 -2.74
CA LEU A 390 6.95 -0.04 -3.23
C LEU A 390 5.84 0.92 -2.83
N THR A 391 4.60 0.45 -2.76
CA THR A 391 3.46 1.23 -2.28
C THR A 391 3.58 1.53 -0.78
N VAL A 392 3.99 0.54 0.03
CA VAL A 392 4.25 0.70 1.47
C VAL A 392 5.39 1.68 1.72
N MET A 393 6.46 1.59 0.93
CA MET A 393 7.54 2.59 0.94
C MET A 393 6.99 3.99 0.65
N GLY A 394 6.03 4.11 -0.27
CA GLY A 394 5.35 5.38 -0.54
C GLY A 394 4.61 5.95 0.64
N TYR A 395 3.77 5.15 1.29
CA TYR A 395 3.06 5.61 2.49
C TYR A 395 3.98 5.98 3.64
N THR A 396 5.06 5.23 3.80
CA THR A 396 6.07 5.54 4.81
C THR A 396 6.73 6.88 4.51
N MET A 397 7.06 7.12 3.24
CA MET A 397 7.67 8.37 2.82
C MET A 397 6.71 9.55 2.92
N THR A 398 5.44 9.40 2.53
CA THR A 398 4.46 10.49 2.65
C THR A 398 4.34 10.96 4.09
N GLU A 399 4.17 10.03 5.04
CA GLU A 399 4.08 10.37 6.46
C GLU A 399 5.39 10.95 7.00
N THR A 400 6.52 10.35 6.63
CA THR A 400 7.85 10.81 7.07
C THR A 400 8.12 12.25 6.63
N VAL A 401 7.74 12.61 5.40
CA VAL A 401 7.93 13.96 4.87
C VAL A 401 7.04 14.98 5.58
N VAL A 402 5.78 14.64 5.87
CA VAL A 402 4.88 15.49 6.66
C VAL A 402 5.43 15.72 8.07
N VAL A 403 5.93 14.66 8.71
CA VAL A 403 6.52 14.72 10.04
C VAL A 403 7.80 15.57 10.04
N PHE A 404 8.68 15.36 9.05
CA PHE A 404 9.91 16.13 8.91
C PHE A 404 9.64 17.60 8.62
N ASP A 405 8.64 17.92 7.79
CA ASP A 405 8.23 19.30 7.54
C ASP A 405 7.78 19.98 8.83
N ARG A 406 6.96 19.29 9.63
CA ARG A 406 6.52 19.82 10.93
C ARG A 406 7.68 20.03 11.90
N ILE A 407 8.63 19.10 11.96
CA ILE A 407 9.82 19.25 12.79
C ILE A 407 10.60 20.49 12.37
N ARG A 408 10.84 20.65 11.07
CA ARG A 408 11.55 21.81 10.51
C ARG A 408 10.81 23.11 10.81
N GLU A 409 9.51 23.17 10.53
CA GLU A 409 8.65 24.33 10.82
C GLU A 409 8.76 24.71 12.30
N ARG A 410 8.67 23.73 13.21
CA ARG A 410 8.71 23.98 14.65
C ARG A 410 10.08 24.48 15.13
N LEU A 411 11.17 23.94 14.58
CA LEU A 411 12.51 24.40 14.91
C LEU A 411 12.76 25.82 14.37
N ALA A 412 12.26 26.12 13.16
CA ALA A 412 12.35 27.44 12.54
C ALA A 412 11.55 28.50 13.34
N GLU A 413 10.31 28.20 13.72
CA GLU A 413 9.47 29.08 14.57
C GLU A 413 10.14 29.47 15.90
N LYS A 414 11.00 28.60 16.42
CA LYS A 414 11.71 28.81 17.68
C LYS A 414 13.11 29.37 17.50
N GLY A 415 13.61 29.52 16.27
CA GLY A 415 14.99 29.92 15.98
C GLY A 415 16.01 28.90 16.49
N LYS A 416 15.65 27.61 16.47
CA LYS A 416 16.42 26.50 17.07
C LYS A 416 16.82 25.44 16.02
N GLU A 417 16.98 25.86 14.77
CA GLU A 417 17.27 24.98 13.62
C GLU A 417 18.59 24.20 13.76
N ASP A 418 19.55 24.80 14.48
CA ASP A 418 20.90 24.27 14.68
C ASP A 418 21.21 23.95 16.14
N VAL A 419 20.20 23.91 17.01
CA VAL A 419 20.38 23.48 18.41
C VAL A 419 20.38 21.96 18.49
N TYR A 420 21.21 21.40 19.37
CA TYR A 420 21.33 19.96 19.62
C TYR A 420 21.06 19.65 21.10
N GLY A 421 20.78 18.37 21.40
CA GLY A 421 20.53 17.91 22.77
C GLY A 421 19.06 18.00 23.21
N GLU A 422 18.82 18.02 24.52
CA GLU A 422 17.48 17.85 25.12
C GLU A 422 16.46 18.90 24.67
N GLU A 423 16.89 20.14 24.43
CA GLU A 423 16.00 21.21 23.94
C GLU A 423 15.44 20.86 22.55
N ARG A 424 16.28 20.38 21.63
CA ARG A 424 15.85 19.94 20.31
C ARG A 424 14.98 18.69 20.40
N ASP A 425 15.35 17.71 21.21
CA ASP A 425 14.57 16.48 21.41
C ASP A 425 13.16 16.81 21.92
N THR A 426 13.02 17.80 22.81
CA THR A 426 11.73 18.27 23.33
C THR A 426 10.89 18.94 22.24
N LEU A 427 11.49 19.81 21.42
CA LEU A 427 10.81 20.47 20.31
C LEU A 427 10.36 19.47 19.23
N ILE A 428 11.21 18.48 18.92
CA ILE A 428 10.86 17.39 18.01
C ILE A 428 9.71 16.57 18.58
N ASN A 429 9.77 16.19 19.86
CA ASN A 429 8.69 15.42 20.47
C ASN A 429 7.35 16.19 20.46
N PHE A 430 7.38 17.50 20.67
CA PHE A 430 6.21 18.35 20.51
C PHE A 430 5.68 18.34 19.06
N ALA A 431 6.57 18.48 18.07
CA ALA A 431 6.22 18.42 16.66
C ALA A 431 5.51 17.10 16.32
N LEU A 432 6.06 15.96 16.75
CA LEU A 432 5.48 14.61 16.54
C LEU A 432 4.05 14.49 17.11
N ASN A 433 3.84 14.97 18.33
CA ASN A 433 2.51 14.94 18.95
C ASN A 433 1.53 15.87 18.21
N SER A 434 2.00 17.03 17.71
CA SER A 434 1.14 17.95 16.96
C SER A 434 0.69 17.40 15.59
N THR A 435 1.46 16.48 14.99
CA THR A 435 1.09 15.79 13.75
C THR A 435 0.29 14.52 13.95
N LEU A 436 0.12 14.06 15.19
CA LEU A 436 -0.43 12.73 15.46
C LEU A 436 -1.87 12.56 14.96
N SER A 437 -2.73 13.55 15.17
CA SER A 437 -4.12 13.52 14.69
C SER A 437 -4.17 13.31 13.18
N ARG A 438 -3.39 14.11 12.45
CA ARG A 438 -3.26 14.04 10.99
C ARG A 438 -2.78 12.65 10.55
N THR A 439 -1.61 12.20 11.03
CA THR A 439 -1.00 10.92 10.66
C THR A 439 -1.91 9.71 10.98
N ILE A 440 -2.65 9.74 12.09
CA ILE A 440 -3.60 8.69 12.42
C ILE A 440 -4.79 8.70 11.45
N LEU A 441 -5.37 9.86 11.16
CA LEU A 441 -6.56 9.95 10.32
C LEU A 441 -6.27 9.56 8.88
N THR A 442 -5.16 10.03 8.33
CA THR A 442 -4.69 9.67 6.99
C THR A 442 -4.35 8.18 6.92
N SER A 443 -3.89 7.59 8.03
CA SER A 443 -3.67 6.15 8.14
C SER A 443 -4.96 5.35 8.16
N LEU A 444 -5.92 5.77 8.97
CA LEU A 444 -7.20 5.09 9.14
C LEU A 444 -8.03 5.08 7.85
N THR A 445 -8.05 6.16 7.06
CA THR A 445 -8.83 6.16 5.81
C THR A 445 -8.33 5.11 4.82
N VAL A 446 -7.01 5.05 4.60
CA VAL A 446 -6.39 4.04 3.74
C VAL A 446 -6.57 2.65 4.34
N PHE A 447 -6.41 2.51 5.65
CA PHE A 447 -6.56 1.23 6.35
C PHE A 447 -7.99 0.68 6.24
N PHE A 448 -9.02 1.50 6.41
CA PHE A 448 -10.42 1.08 6.24
C PHE A 448 -10.70 0.62 4.82
N VAL A 449 -10.17 1.33 3.83
CA VAL A 449 -10.26 0.92 2.42
C VAL A 449 -9.61 -0.43 2.21
N LEU A 450 -8.38 -0.61 2.67
CA LEU A 450 -7.65 -1.87 2.53
C LEU A 450 -8.35 -3.02 3.26
N ILE A 451 -8.98 -2.79 4.42
CA ILE A 451 -9.78 -3.81 5.12
C ILE A 451 -10.97 -4.24 4.28
N VAL A 452 -11.69 -3.28 3.68
CA VAL A 452 -12.83 -3.60 2.82
C VAL A 452 -12.37 -4.43 1.63
N ILE A 453 -11.28 -4.05 0.96
CA ILE A 453 -10.74 -4.85 -0.15
C ILE A 453 -10.26 -6.21 0.35
N PHE A 454 -9.66 -6.30 1.53
CA PHE A 454 -9.18 -7.57 2.08
C PHE A 454 -10.33 -8.56 2.31
N ILE A 455 -11.48 -8.07 2.76
CA ILE A 455 -12.68 -8.87 3.03
C ILE A 455 -13.42 -9.20 1.72
N PHE A 456 -13.56 -8.24 0.80
CA PHE A 456 -14.47 -8.35 -0.36
C PHE A 456 -13.79 -8.43 -1.74
N GLY A 457 -12.48 -8.18 -1.84
CA GLY A 457 -11.74 -8.02 -3.10
C GLY A 457 -11.33 -9.32 -3.81
N GLY A 458 -11.70 -10.48 -3.26
CA GLY A 458 -11.39 -11.80 -3.81
C GLY A 458 -10.07 -12.40 -3.33
N ASP A 459 -9.93 -13.72 -3.50
CA ASP A 459 -8.83 -14.49 -2.90
C ASP A 459 -7.48 -14.28 -3.60
N SER A 460 -7.50 -14.03 -4.91
CA SER A 460 -6.30 -13.89 -5.74
C SER A 460 -5.42 -12.70 -5.36
N ILE A 461 -6.00 -11.64 -4.79
CA ILE A 461 -5.27 -10.44 -4.33
C ILE A 461 -5.18 -10.35 -2.81
N ARG A 462 -5.70 -11.31 -2.05
CA ARG A 462 -5.77 -11.20 -0.58
C ARG A 462 -4.37 -11.12 0.05
N GLY A 463 -3.41 -11.90 -0.45
CA GLY A 463 -2.00 -11.80 -0.06
C GLY A 463 -1.44 -10.41 -0.33
N PHE A 464 -1.59 -9.89 -1.55
CA PHE A 464 -1.19 -8.53 -1.90
C PHE A 464 -1.78 -7.45 -0.97
N ILE A 465 -3.09 -7.50 -0.71
CA ILE A 465 -3.76 -6.53 0.18
C ILE A 465 -3.29 -6.69 1.63
N PHE A 466 -2.97 -7.90 2.06
CA PHE A 466 -2.40 -8.16 3.38
C PHE A 466 -1.05 -7.46 3.59
N ALA A 467 -0.15 -7.50 2.59
CA ALA A 467 1.09 -6.72 2.64
C ALA A 467 0.83 -5.22 2.76
N LEU A 468 -0.15 -4.68 2.00
CA LEU A 468 -0.52 -3.27 2.09
C LEU A 468 -1.10 -2.92 3.47
N LEU A 469 -1.92 -3.79 4.07
CA LEU A 469 -2.52 -3.59 5.39
C LEU A 469 -1.46 -3.50 6.48
N ILE A 470 -0.59 -4.51 6.57
CA ILE A 470 0.50 -4.52 7.56
C ILE A 470 1.45 -3.37 7.29
N GLY A 471 1.81 -3.17 6.02
CA GLY A 471 2.67 -2.08 5.61
C GLY A 471 2.11 -0.70 5.94
N ARG A 472 0.79 -0.48 5.89
CA ARG A 472 0.20 0.80 6.32
C ARG A 472 0.40 1.04 7.81
N ILE A 473 0.20 0.02 8.64
CA ILE A 473 0.45 0.09 10.09
C ILE A 473 1.93 0.34 10.37
N ILE A 474 2.81 -0.44 9.72
CA ILE A 474 4.27 -0.32 9.88
C ILE A 474 4.74 1.07 9.44
N GLY A 475 4.32 1.58 8.28
CA GLY A 475 4.75 2.88 7.78
C GLY A 475 4.33 4.04 8.68
N THR A 476 3.12 3.98 9.25
CA THR A 476 2.67 4.95 10.26
C THR A 476 3.49 4.87 11.56
N TYR A 477 3.81 3.67 12.02
CA TYR A 477 4.69 3.47 13.18
C TYR A 477 6.12 3.96 12.88
N SER A 478 6.65 3.62 11.72
CA SER A 478 8.03 3.88 11.32
C SER A 478 8.33 5.36 11.16
N SER A 479 7.41 6.12 10.55
CA SER A 479 7.57 7.57 10.37
C SER A 479 7.70 8.35 11.68
N LEU A 480 7.03 7.90 12.75
CA LEU A 480 7.05 8.54 14.07
C LEU A 480 8.11 7.95 15.01
N CYS A 481 8.25 6.63 15.01
CA CYS A 481 9.02 5.88 16.01
C CYS A 481 10.40 5.40 15.53
N ILE A 482 10.67 5.44 14.23
CA ILE A 482 11.92 4.94 13.63
C ILE A 482 12.65 6.06 12.88
N SER A 483 12.05 6.62 11.82
CA SER A 483 12.72 7.61 10.96
C SER A 483 13.14 8.85 11.74
N THR A 484 12.24 9.46 12.50
CA THR A 484 12.54 10.66 13.31
C THR A 484 13.60 10.40 14.37
N PRO A 485 13.52 9.35 15.21
CA PRO A 485 14.61 9.01 16.11
C PRO A 485 15.96 8.75 15.44
N ILE A 486 15.99 8.12 14.25
CA ILE A 486 17.25 7.93 13.51
C ILE A 486 17.83 9.28 13.11
N VAL A 487 17.02 10.24 12.64
CA VAL A 487 17.48 11.60 12.33
C VAL A 487 18.12 12.26 13.55
N ILE A 488 17.52 12.09 14.74
CA ILE A 488 18.06 12.63 15.99
C ILE A 488 19.42 12.01 16.30
N ASP A 489 19.52 10.68 16.24
CA ASP A 489 20.76 9.99 16.58
C ASP A 489 21.88 10.25 15.56
N LEU A 490 21.55 10.41 14.27
CA LEU A 490 22.51 10.86 13.23
C LEU A 490 22.94 12.32 13.39
N SER A 491 22.13 13.14 14.07
CA SER A 491 22.44 14.55 14.28
C SER A 491 23.27 14.82 15.54
N LYS A 492 23.62 13.79 16.32
CA LYS A 492 24.42 13.95 17.55
C LYS A 492 25.93 14.04 17.31
N ASN A 493 26.36 13.85 16.07
CA ASN A 493 27.75 13.96 15.64
C ASN A 493 27.95 15.16 14.71
#